data_AF-A0A1V5IBS8-F1
#
_entry.id   AF-A0A1V5IBS8-F1
#
_cell.length_a   1.000
_cell.length_b   1.000
_cell.length_c   1.000
_cell.angle_alpha   90.00
_cell.angle_beta   90.00
_cell.angle_gamma   90.00
#
_symmetry.space_group_name_H-M   'P 1'
#
loop_
_entity.id
_entity.type
_entity.pdbx_description
1 polymer ?
#
loop_
_entity_poly.entity_id
_entity_poly.type
_entity_poly.pdbx_seq_one_letter_code
_entity_poly.pdbx_strand_id
1 'polypeptide(L)' 'MSKSTKGFKIRLAKACEQNRRVPQWVMLRTKRAVVSHPRRRNWRRSALKV' A
#
# COMPACT_ATOMS: atom_id res chain seq x y z
N MET A 1 -15.56 -13.50 12.22
CA MET A 1 -15.42 -12.32 11.34
C MET A 1 -16.77 -12.05 10.71
N SER A 2 -17.48 -11.04 11.23
CA SER A 2 -18.82 -10.65 10.78
C SER A 2 -18.88 -10.39 9.27
N LYS A 3 -20.08 -10.41 8.67
CA LYS A 3 -20.30 -10.12 7.24
C LYS A 3 -19.67 -8.76 6.87
N SER A 4 -18.44 -8.77 6.35
CA SER A 4 -17.79 -7.56 5.84
C SER A 4 -18.56 -7.06 4.62
N THR A 5 -19.02 -5.81 4.69
CA THR A 5 -19.76 -5.19 3.59
C THR A 5 -18.90 -5.09 2.34
N LYS A 6 -19.53 -5.03 1.16
CA LYS A 6 -18.82 -4.89 -0.13
C LYS A 6 -17.88 -3.67 -0.13
N GLY A 7 -18.33 -2.54 0.43
CA GLY A 7 -17.52 -1.32 0.54
C GLY A 7 -16.25 -1.51 1.38
N PHE A 8 -16.35 -2.22 2.51
CA PHE A 8 -15.20 -2.55 3.34
C PHE A 8 -14.18 -3.42 2.59
N LYS A 9 -14.65 -4.44 1.85
CA LYS A 9 -13.79 -5.31 1.02
C LYS A 9 -13.04 -4.52 -0.06
N ILE A 10 -13.70 -3.57 -0.72
CA ILE A 10 -13.06 -2.73 -1.76
C ILE A 10 -11.95 -1.88 -1.15
N ARG A 11 -12.16 -1.27 0.03
CA ARG A 11 -11.13 -0.48 0.70
C ARG A 11 -9.93 -1.33 1.11
N LEU A 12 -10.18 -2.55 1.59
CA LEU A 12 -9.11 -3.51 1.89
C LEU A 12 -8.34 -3.93 0.63
N ALA A 13 -9.02 -4.22 -0.47
CA ALA A 13 -8.38 -4.56 -1.75
C ALA A 13 -7.47 -3.42 -2.24
N LYS A 14 -7.97 -2.18 -2.22
CA LYS A 14 -7.17 -0.98 -2.54
C LYS A 14 -5.96 -0.84 -1.61
N ALA A 15 -6.13 -1.10 -0.31
CA ALA A 15 -5.01 -1.08 0.61
C ALA A 15 -3.96 -2.14 0.25
N CYS A 16 -4.36 -3.38 -0.06
CA CYS A 16 -3.44 -4.43 -0.52
C CYS A 16 -2.65 -3.98 -1.76
N GLU A 17 -3.32 -3.43 -2.77
CA GLU A 17 -2.69 -2.97 -4.02
C GLU A 17 -1.72 -1.79 -3.83
N GLN A 18 -1.99 -0.90 -2.88
CA GLN A 18 -1.10 0.22 -2.56
C GLN A 18 0.20 -0.23 -1.87
N ASN A 19 0.22 -1.41 -1.24
CA ASN A 19 1.35 -1.85 -0.41
C ASN A 19 2.53 -2.43 -1.22
N ARG A 20 3.01 -1.69 -2.22
CA ARG A 20 4.09 -2.09 -3.12
C ARG A 20 5.31 -1.17 -3.00
N ARG A 21 6.47 -1.63 -3.48
CA ARG A 21 7.68 -0.80 -3.60
C ARG A 21 7.55 0.15 -4.80
N VAL A 22 8.31 1.24 -4.77
CA VAL A 22 8.52 2.11 -5.94
C VAL A 22 9.07 1.27 -7.11
N PRO A 23 8.50 1.39 -8.33
CA PRO A 23 9.01 0.68 -9.50
C PRO A 23 10.44 1.08 -9.87
N GLN A 24 11.20 0.12 -10.41
CA GLN A 24 12.61 0.34 -10.77
C GLN A 24 12.80 1.45 -11.79
N TRP A 25 11.95 1.50 -12.82
CA TRP A 25 12.04 2.53 -13.86
C TRP A 25 11.82 3.95 -13.30
N VAL A 26 11.03 4.11 -12.23
CA VAL A 26 10.84 5.41 -11.55
C VAL A 26 12.13 5.81 -10.83
N MET A 27 12.77 4.87 -10.12
CA MET A 27 14.05 5.12 -9.45
C MET A 27 15.14 5.53 -10.44
N LEU A 28 15.19 4.89 -11.61
CA LEU A 28 16.15 5.24 -12.67
C LEU A 28 15.89 6.64 -13.24
N ARG A 29 14.62 6.95 -13.57
CA ARG A 29 14.23 8.28 -14.08
C ARG A 29 14.50 9.41 -13.10
N THR A 30 14.40 9.15 -11.80
CA THR A 30 14.57 10.15 -10.74
C THR A 30 16.00 10.21 -10.19
N LYS A 31 16.99 9.57 -10.85
CA LYS A 31 18.38 9.48 -10.35
C LYS A 31 18.44 9.04 -8.88
N ARG A 32 17.57 8.09 -8.50
CA ARG A 32 17.41 7.57 -7.13
C ARG A 32 16.97 8.62 -6.09
N ALA A 33 16.30 9.71 -6.48
CA ALA A 33 15.66 10.59 -5.51
C ALA A 33 14.46 9.94 -4.80
N VAL A 34 13.75 9.03 -5.49
CA VAL A 34 12.56 8.33 -4.95
C VAL A 34 12.82 6.84 -4.81
N VAL A 35 13.53 6.43 -3.76
CA VAL A 35 13.96 5.03 -3.54
C VAL A 35 12.94 4.19 -2.76
N SER A 36 12.29 4.81 -1.78
CA SER A 36 11.38 4.14 -0.84
C SER A 36 9.97 4.72 -0.93
N HIS A 37 8.95 3.86 -0.76
CA HIS A 37 7.57 4.31 -0.65
C HIS A 37 7.25 4.64 0.82
N PRO A 38 7.07 5.93 1.19
CA PRO A 38 6.92 6.33 2.60
C PRO A 38 5.61 5.83 3.23
N ARG A 39 4.57 5.58 2.42
CA ARG A 39 3.26 5.08 2.89
C ARG A 39 3.12 3.55 2.83
N ARG A 40 4.25 2.83 2.69
CA ARG A 40 4.24 1.35 2.74
C ARG A 40 3.87 0.90 4.15
N ARG A 41 3.04 -0.12 4.26
CA ARG A 41 2.48 -0.57 5.55
C ARG A 41 2.79 -2.04 5.81
N ASN A 42 2.81 -2.40 7.08
CA ASN A 42 2.91 -3.78 7.53
C ASN A 42 1.80 -4.05 8.54
N TRP A 43 1.05 -5.13 8.35
CA TRP A 43 -0.07 -5.53 9.20
C TRP A 43 0.31 -5.73 10.67
N ARG A 44 1.58 -6.06 10.95
CA ARG A 44 2.10 -6.17 12.33
C ARG A 44 2.47 -4.83 12.96
N ARG A 45 2.79 -3.81 12.17
CA ARG A 45 3.32 -2.53 12.65
C ARG A 45 2.27 -1.42 12.65
N SER A 46 1.23 -1.53 11.82
CA SER A 46 0.20 -0.50 11.70
C SER A 46 -1.16 -1.12 11.37
N ALA A 47 -2.17 -0.77 12.16
CA ALA A 47 -3.55 -1.16 11.90
C ALA A 47 -4.17 -0.28 10.80
N LEU A 48 -4.97 -0.89 9.94
CA LEU A 48 -5.75 -0.20 8.93
C LEU A 48 -7.02 0.37 9.57
N LYS A 49 -7.21 1.69 9.51
CA LYS A 49 -8.49 2.35 9.81
C LYS A 49 -9.34 2.34 8.54
N VAL A 50 -10.31 1.45 8.45
CA VAL A 50 -11.14 1.20 7.25
C VAL A 50 -12.62 1.25 7.59
#